data_AF-A0A1A2E7T8-F1
#
_entry.id   AF-A0A1A2E7T8-F1
#
_cell.length_a   1.000
_cell.length_b   1.000
_cell.length_c   1.000
_cell.angle_alpha   90.00
_cell.angle_beta   90.00
_cell.angle_gamma   90.00
#
_symmetry.space_group_name_H-M   'P 1'
#
loop_
_entity.id
_entity.type
_entity.pdbx_description
1 polymer ?
#
loop_
_entity_poly.entity_id
_entity_poly.type
_entity_poly.pdbx_seq_one_letter_code
_entity_poly.pdbx_strand_id
1 'polypeptide(L)'
;MRTAYHEQLSELSERLGEMCGLAGIAMERATQALLQADLVLAEQVISDHEKIATLSARAEESAFVLLALQAPVAGDLRSIVSAIQMVADIDRMGALALHVAKIARRRHPQHALPEEVNGYFAEMGRVAVELGNSAQEVVMSRDPEKAARIREEDDAMDDLHRHLFSVLMDREWKYGVAAAVDVTLLGRFYERFADHAVEVARRVIFQATGKLPEEETKPTSQ
;
A
#
# COMPACT_ATOMS: atom_id res chain seq x y z
N MET A 1 27.16 1.57 -23.37
CA MET A 1 27.16 2.27 -22.06
C MET A 1 25.78 2.82 -21.71
N ARG A 2 25.17 3.68 -22.53
CA ARG A 2 23.81 4.20 -22.24
C ARG A 2 22.69 3.14 -22.27
N THR A 3 22.85 2.06 -23.06
CA THR A 3 21.91 0.93 -23.11
C THR A 3 21.84 0.15 -21.79
N ALA A 4 23.01 -0.24 -21.24
CA ALA A 4 23.09 -0.94 -19.96
C ALA A 4 22.51 -0.12 -18.79
N TYR A 5 22.67 1.20 -18.83
CA TYR A 5 22.04 2.10 -17.88
C TYR A 5 20.50 2.07 -17.96
N HIS A 6 19.95 2.16 -19.17
CA HIS A 6 18.50 2.09 -19.37
C HIS A 6 17.92 0.71 -19.04
N GLU A 7 18.69 -0.37 -19.26
CA GLU A 7 18.34 -1.72 -18.80
C GLU A 7 18.24 -1.77 -17.27
N GLN A 8 19.25 -1.25 -16.54
CA GLN A 8 19.20 -1.19 -15.08
C GLN A 8 18.05 -0.34 -14.53
N LEU A 9 17.69 0.75 -15.22
CA LEU A 9 16.49 1.54 -14.87
C LEU A 9 15.20 0.76 -15.11
N SER A 10 15.14 -0.06 -16.16
CA SER A 10 14.00 -0.95 -16.43
C SER A 10 13.88 -1.99 -15.33
N GLU A 11 14.98 -2.67 -14.99
CA GLU A 11 15.05 -3.66 -13.91
C GLU A 11 14.61 -3.08 -12.56
N LEU A 12 15.00 -1.83 -12.27
CA LEU A 12 14.55 -1.12 -11.07
C LEU A 12 13.03 -0.91 -11.09
N SER A 13 12.45 -0.51 -12.23
CA SER A 13 11.00 -0.32 -12.37
C SER A 13 10.22 -1.64 -12.28
N GLU A 14 10.75 -2.71 -12.88
CA GLU A 14 10.19 -4.05 -12.78
C GLU A 14 10.17 -4.54 -11.33
N ARG A 15 11.27 -4.32 -10.59
CA ARG A 15 11.34 -4.67 -9.17
C ARG A 15 10.35 -3.88 -8.32
N LEU A 16 10.20 -2.58 -8.57
CA LEU A 16 9.18 -1.77 -7.88
C LEU A 16 7.77 -2.27 -8.17
N GLY A 17 7.47 -2.60 -9.43
CA GLY A 17 6.19 -3.19 -9.82
C GLY A 17 5.92 -4.53 -9.13
N GLU A 18 6.91 -5.41 -9.04
CA GLU A 18 6.83 -6.67 -8.29
C GLU A 18 6.51 -6.41 -6.81
N MET A 19 7.17 -5.44 -6.19
CA MET A 19 6.92 -5.08 -4.79
C MET A 19 5.48 -4.57 -4.58
N CYS A 20 4.94 -3.74 -5.48
CA CYS A 20 3.54 -3.28 -5.41
C CYS A 20 2.56 -4.46 -5.42
N GLY A 21 2.73 -5.40 -6.37
CA GLY A 21 1.89 -6.59 -6.47
C GLY A 21 1.99 -7.47 -5.23
N LEU A 22 3.20 -7.66 -4.69
CA LEU A 22 3.41 -8.41 -3.45
C LEU A 22 2.74 -7.76 -2.24
N ALA A 23 2.75 -6.42 -2.16
CA ALA A 23 2.04 -5.70 -1.10
C ALA A 23 0.51 -5.90 -1.19
N GLY A 24 -0.06 -5.87 -2.39
CA GLY A 24 -1.47 -6.20 -2.63
C GLY A 24 -1.83 -7.63 -2.20
N ILE A 25 -1.04 -8.62 -2.63
CA ILE A 25 -1.22 -10.03 -2.23
C ILE A 25 -1.10 -10.21 -0.71
N ALA A 26 -0.14 -9.51 -0.08
CA ALA A 26 0.01 -9.56 1.37
C ALA A 26 -1.23 -9.02 2.09
N MET A 27 -1.82 -7.93 1.59
CA MET A 27 -3.04 -7.36 2.15
C MET A 27 -4.26 -8.28 1.92
N GLU A 28 -4.39 -8.89 0.75
CA GLU A 28 -5.43 -9.89 0.45
C GLU A 28 -5.40 -11.03 1.47
N ARG A 29 -4.23 -11.65 1.65
CA ARG A 29 -4.05 -12.76 2.60
C ARG A 29 -4.25 -12.33 4.04
N ALA A 30 -3.80 -11.12 4.41
CA ALA A 30 -4.02 -10.58 5.74
C ALA A 30 -5.52 -10.35 6.00
N THR A 31 -6.26 -9.86 5.00
CA THR A 31 -7.72 -9.69 5.04
C THR A 31 -8.41 -11.03 5.22
N GLN A 32 -8.04 -12.04 4.44
CA GLN A 32 -8.61 -13.38 4.56
C GLN A 32 -8.34 -13.97 5.96
N ALA A 33 -7.10 -13.86 6.44
CA ALA A 33 -6.72 -14.35 7.77
C ALA A 33 -7.52 -13.65 8.88
N LEU A 34 -7.75 -12.34 8.75
CA LEU A 34 -8.55 -11.54 9.66
C LEU A 34 -10.02 -11.98 9.69
N LEU A 35 -10.64 -12.12 8.52
CA LEU A 35 -12.07 -12.45 8.40
C LEU A 35 -12.37 -13.89 8.82
N GLN A 36 -11.45 -14.82 8.56
CA GLN A 36 -11.63 -16.25 8.84
C GLN A 36 -11.01 -16.69 10.17
N ALA A 37 -10.37 -15.78 10.91
CA ALA A 37 -9.52 -16.09 12.06
C ALA A 37 -8.49 -17.20 11.74
N ASP A 38 -7.91 -17.18 10.54
CA ASP A 38 -6.95 -18.19 10.08
C ASP A 38 -5.54 -17.85 10.60
N LEU A 39 -5.12 -18.57 11.65
CA LEU A 39 -3.80 -18.42 12.25
C LEU A 39 -2.65 -18.78 11.29
N VAL A 40 -2.84 -19.81 10.46
CA VAL A 40 -1.78 -20.30 9.57
C VAL A 40 -1.52 -19.26 8.49
N LEU A 41 -2.58 -18.71 7.90
CA LEU A 41 -2.46 -17.67 6.90
C LEU A 41 -1.90 -16.37 7.49
N ALA A 42 -2.27 -16.01 8.72
CA ALA A 42 -1.69 -14.86 9.41
C ALA A 42 -0.17 -15.01 9.62
N GLU A 43 0.29 -16.17 10.08
CA GLU A 43 1.73 -16.46 10.24
C GLU A 43 2.47 -16.47 8.90
N GLN A 44 1.82 -16.97 7.84
CA GLN A 44 2.39 -16.94 6.50
C GLN A 44 2.62 -15.50 6.02
N VAL A 45 1.65 -14.59 6.19
CA VAL A 45 1.83 -13.16 5.85
C VAL A 45 2.98 -12.55 6.64
N ILE A 46 3.06 -12.88 7.94
CA ILE A 46 4.13 -12.38 8.81
C ILE A 46 5.50 -12.83 8.32
N SER A 47 5.64 -14.10 7.92
CA SER A 47 6.90 -14.64 7.40
C SER A 47 7.21 -14.13 5.99
N ASP A 48 6.21 -13.97 5.13
CA ASP A 48 6.38 -13.53 3.74
C ASP A 48 6.77 -12.05 3.64
N HIS A 49 6.52 -11.24 4.67
CA HIS A 49 6.91 -9.83 4.72
C HIS A 49 8.42 -9.61 4.54
N GLU A 50 9.27 -10.56 4.96
CA GLU A 50 10.73 -10.50 4.76
C GLU A 50 11.11 -10.44 3.27
N LYS A 51 10.29 -11.00 2.39
CA LYS A 51 10.51 -10.95 0.93
C LYS A 51 10.40 -9.51 0.42
N ILE A 52 9.39 -8.77 0.88
CA ILE A 52 9.21 -7.35 0.53
C ILE A 52 10.40 -6.55 1.06
N ALA A 53 10.77 -6.72 2.32
CA ALA A 53 11.93 -6.04 2.91
C ALA A 53 13.24 -6.30 2.15
N THR A 54 13.47 -7.55 1.73
CA THR A 54 14.64 -7.92 0.92
C THR A 54 14.62 -7.23 -0.46
N LEU A 55 13.46 -7.17 -1.12
CA LEU A 55 13.31 -6.47 -2.40
C LEU A 55 13.49 -4.96 -2.24
N SER A 56 12.95 -4.37 -1.17
CA SER A 56 13.13 -2.96 -0.81
C SER A 56 14.61 -2.61 -0.71
N ALA A 57 15.38 -3.36 0.08
CA ALA A 57 16.81 -3.12 0.25
C ALA A 57 17.59 -3.21 -1.08
N ARG A 58 17.26 -4.20 -1.92
CA ARG A 58 17.88 -4.35 -3.25
C ARG A 58 17.51 -3.22 -4.21
N ALA A 59 16.27 -2.76 -4.19
CA ALA A 59 15.80 -1.65 -5.02
C ALA A 59 16.48 -0.33 -4.61
N GLU A 60 16.59 -0.08 -3.30
CA GLU A 60 17.29 1.09 -2.76
C GLU A 60 18.78 1.09 -3.13
N GLU A 61 19.47 -0.05 -2.94
CA GLU A 61 20.87 -0.22 -3.35
C GLU A 61 21.05 0.03 -4.86
N SER A 62 20.18 -0.55 -5.69
CA SER A 62 20.24 -0.38 -7.15
C SER A 62 20.06 1.09 -7.55
N ALA A 63 19.11 1.79 -6.93
CA ALA A 63 18.86 3.20 -7.17
C ALA A 63 20.07 4.06 -6.74
N PHE A 64 20.68 3.76 -5.60
CA PHE A 64 21.87 4.45 -5.12
C PHE A 64 23.08 4.26 -6.05
N VAL A 65 23.32 3.03 -6.51
CA VAL A 65 24.39 2.72 -7.48
C VAL A 65 24.18 3.48 -8.79
N LEU A 66 22.95 3.53 -9.30
CA LEU A 66 22.61 4.29 -10.51
C LEU A 66 22.88 5.79 -10.32
N LEU A 67 22.50 6.35 -9.17
CA LEU A 67 22.74 7.75 -8.84
C LEU A 67 24.23 8.08 -8.78
N ALA A 68 25.02 7.22 -8.14
CA ALA A 68 26.45 7.44 -7.89
C ALA A 68 27.31 7.28 -9.15
N LEU A 69 27.00 6.32 -10.01
CA LEU A 69 27.89 5.93 -11.12
C LEU A 69 27.59 6.61 -12.45
N GLN A 70 26.36 7.11 -12.65
CA GLN A 70 25.89 7.48 -14.00
C GLN A 70 25.70 8.99 -14.21
N ALA A 71 25.91 9.82 -13.18
CA ALA A 71 25.72 11.28 -13.22
C ALA A 71 24.45 11.70 -14.00
N PRO A 72 23.26 11.21 -13.59
CA PRO A 72 22.04 11.34 -14.37
C PRO A 72 21.62 12.81 -14.55
N VAL A 73 21.16 13.16 -15.75
CA VAL A 73 20.61 14.48 -16.06
C VAL A 73 19.11 14.53 -15.78
N ALA A 74 18.52 15.73 -15.75
CA ALA A 74 17.17 16.04 -15.24
C ALA A 74 16.15 14.88 -15.17
N GLY A 75 15.72 14.30 -16.30
CA GLY A 75 14.69 13.24 -16.32
C GLY A 75 15.12 11.92 -15.67
N ASP A 76 16.37 11.53 -15.90
CA ASP A 76 16.99 10.35 -15.31
C ASP A 76 17.15 10.51 -13.79
N LEU A 77 17.53 11.71 -13.34
CA LEU A 77 17.64 12.04 -11.91
C LEU A 77 16.26 11.96 -11.23
N ARG A 78 15.22 12.52 -11.85
CA ARG A 78 13.84 12.40 -11.34
C ARG A 78 13.42 10.94 -11.23
N SER A 79 13.75 10.12 -12.23
CA SER A 79 13.40 8.69 -12.25
C SER A 79 13.99 7.96 -11.05
N ILE A 80 15.29 8.15 -10.80
CA ILE A 80 16.02 7.50 -9.70
C ILE A 80 15.55 8.00 -8.33
N VAL A 81 15.41 9.32 -8.14
CA VAL A 81 14.95 9.88 -6.86
C VAL A 81 13.53 9.43 -6.53
N SER A 82 12.66 9.41 -7.53
CA SER A 82 11.28 8.93 -7.36
C SER A 82 11.26 7.43 -7.04
N ALA A 83 12.15 6.64 -7.64
CA ALA A 83 12.28 5.22 -7.31
C ALA A 83 12.64 5.01 -5.83
N ILE A 84 13.61 5.75 -5.29
CA ILE A 84 13.98 5.67 -3.86
C ILE A 84 12.78 6.00 -2.96
N GLN A 85 12.00 7.03 -3.31
CA GLN A 85 10.81 7.40 -2.55
C GLN A 85 9.72 6.32 -2.63
N MET A 86 9.45 5.79 -3.83
CA MET A 86 8.49 4.70 -4.02
C MET A 86 8.86 3.43 -3.27
N VAL A 87 10.16 3.08 -3.16
CA VAL A 87 10.59 1.93 -2.33
C VAL A 87 10.06 2.08 -0.90
N ALA A 88 10.21 3.25 -0.30
CA ALA A 88 9.77 3.49 1.06
C ALA A 88 8.24 3.38 1.19
N ASP A 89 7.47 3.94 0.25
CA ASP A 89 6.01 3.86 0.26
C ASP A 89 5.51 2.42 0.09
N ILE A 90 6.11 1.63 -0.81
CA ILE A 90 5.73 0.24 -1.04
C ILE A 90 6.10 -0.65 0.16
N ASP A 91 7.24 -0.39 0.80
CA ASP A 91 7.62 -1.07 2.05
C ASP A 91 6.59 -0.81 3.16
N ARG A 92 6.09 0.43 3.26
CA ARG A 92 5.00 0.78 4.19
C ARG A 92 3.72 0.04 3.86
N MET A 93 3.33 -0.09 2.59
CA MET A 93 2.17 -0.89 2.18
C MET A 93 2.29 -2.34 2.70
N GLY A 94 3.44 -2.98 2.48
CA GLY A 94 3.72 -4.33 2.98
C GLY A 94 3.69 -4.42 4.52
N ALA A 95 4.21 -3.41 5.22
CA ALA A 95 4.19 -3.37 6.68
C ALA A 95 2.78 -3.21 7.26
N LEU A 96 1.88 -2.51 6.57
CA LEU A 96 0.48 -2.38 6.98
C LEU A 96 -0.26 -3.72 6.87
N ALA A 97 -0.04 -4.49 5.80
CA ALA A 97 -0.55 -5.86 5.69
C ALA A 97 -0.04 -6.77 6.83
N LEU A 98 1.25 -6.63 7.19
CA LEU A 98 1.83 -7.31 8.35
C LEU A 98 1.10 -6.96 9.66
N HIS A 99 0.71 -5.69 9.85
CA HIS A 99 -0.02 -5.27 11.04
C HIS A 99 -1.42 -5.88 11.11
N VAL A 100 -2.14 -5.96 9.98
CA VAL A 100 -3.43 -6.65 9.89
C VAL A 100 -3.29 -8.12 10.29
N ALA A 101 -2.31 -8.83 9.72
CA ALA A 101 -2.05 -10.24 10.06
C ALA A 101 -1.68 -10.44 11.54
N LYS A 102 -0.89 -9.53 12.13
CA LYS A 102 -0.55 -9.57 13.55
C LYS A 102 -1.77 -9.41 14.46
N ILE A 103 -2.77 -8.62 14.08
CA ILE A 103 -4.04 -8.50 14.81
C ILE A 103 -4.84 -9.80 14.71
N ALA A 104 -4.99 -10.36 13.50
CA ALA A 104 -5.67 -11.64 13.29
C ALA A 104 -5.06 -12.76 14.17
N ARG A 105 -3.72 -12.89 14.14
CA ARG A 105 -3.00 -13.85 14.99
C ARG A 105 -3.23 -13.61 16.48
N ARG A 106 -3.17 -12.35 16.93
CA ARG A 106 -3.29 -12.02 18.37
C ARG A 106 -4.66 -12.42 18.93
N ARG A 107 -5.71 -12.33 18.12
CA ARG A 107 -7.09 -12.59 18.54
C ARG A 107 -7.50 -14.05 18.40
N HIS A 108 -6.79 -14.84 17.59
CA HIS A 108 -7.04 -16.28 17.46
C HIS A 108 -7.10 -16.99 18.84
N PRO A 109 -8.09 -17.87 19.08
CA PRO A 109 -9.07 -18.39 18.12
C PRO A 109 -10.34 -17.54 17.94
N GLN A 110 -10.44 -16.39 18.61
CA GLN A 110 -11.56 -15.47 18.40
C GLN A 110 -11.33 -14.59 17.16
N HIS A 111 -12.43 -14.09 16.59
CA HIS A 111 -12.35 -13.03 15.58
C HIS A 111 -11.95 -11.70 16.22
N ALA A 112 -11.11 -10.93 15.52
CA ALA A 112 -10.81 -9.56 15.90
C ALA A 112 -11.98 -8.61 15.64
N LEU A 113 -12.81 -8.94 14.65
CA LEU A 113 -13.92 -8.14 14.16
C LEU A 113 -15.26 -8.70 14.62
N PRO A 114 -16.20 -7.84 15.05
CA PRO A 114 -17.61 -8.18 15.08
C PRO A 114 -18.14 -8.51 13.68
N GLU A 115 -19.12 -9.42 13.61
CA GLU A 115 -19.71 -9.84 12.34
C GLU A 115 -20.33 -8.67 11.55
N GLU A 116 -20.92 -7.70 12.26
CA GLU A 116 -21.54 -6.50 11.68
C GLU A 116 -20.56 -5.65 10.83
N VAL A 117 -19.24 -5.74 11.08
CA VAL A 117 -18.23 -4.98 10.32
C VAL A 117 -17.43 -5.80 9.30
N ASN A 118 -17.63 -7.12 9.25
CA ASN A 118 -16.87 -8.01 8.34
C ASN A 118 -17.01 -7.60 6.87
N GLY A 119 -18.21 -7.17 6.46
CA GLY A 119 -18.48 -6.72 5.08
C GLY A 119 -17.63 -5.51 4.68
N TYR A 120 -17.45 -4.53 5.57
CA TYR A 120 -16.61 -3.37 5.30
C TYR A 120 -15.15 -3.76 5.14
N PHE A 121 -14.63 -4.65 5.98
CA PHE A 121 -13.24 -5.10 5.88
C PHE A 121 -12.97 -6.00 4.67
N ALA A 122 -13.95 -6.81 4.25
CA ALA A 122 -13.86 -7.53 2.98
C ALA A 122 -13.73 -6.57 1.80
N GLU A 123 -14.54 -5.51 1.80
CA GLU A 123 -14.51 -4.49 0.74
C GLU A 123 -13.23 -3.65 0.79
N MET A 124 -12.77 -3.22 1.97
CA MET A 124 -11.48 -2.54 2.12
C MET A 124 -10.32 -3.41 1.62
N GLY A 125 -10.35 -4.73 1.88
CA GLY A 125 -9.38 -5.66 1.31
C GLY A 125 -9.42 -5.71 -0.21
N ARG A 126 -10.61 -5.75 -0.82
CA ARG A 126 -10.78 -5.69 -2.28
C ARG A 126 -10.19 -4.41 -2.87
N VAL A 127 -10.53 -3.25 -2.30
CA VAL A 127 -10.03 -1.94 -2.75
C VAL A 127 -8.51 -1.86 -2.59
N ALA A 128 -7.95 -2.34 -1.48
CA ALA A 128 -6.50 -2.36 -1.28
C ALA A 128 -5.76 -3.24 -2.32
N VAL A 129 -6.33 -4.39 -2.70
CA VAL A 129 -5.78 -5.23 -3.77
C VAL A 129 -5.81 -4.49 -5.12
N GLU A 130 -6.92 -3.83 -5.43
CA GLU A 130 -7.04 -3.02 -6.65
C GLU A 130 -6.00 -1.91 -6.69
N LEU A 131 -5.85 -1.14 -5.61
CA LEU A 131 -4.84 -0.09 -5.50
C LEU A 131 -3.41 -0.64 -5.64
N GLY A 132 -3.11 -1.81 -5.07
CA GLY A 132 -1.83 -2.48 -5.24
C GLY A 132 -1.54 -2.87 -6.69
N ASN A 133 -2.55 -3.39 -7.40
CA ASN A 133 -2.47 -3.75 -8.81
C ASN A 133 -2.34 -2.50 -9.70
N SER A 134 -3.13 -1.45 -9.43
CA SER A 134 -3.03 -0.17 -10.13
C SER A 134 -1.66 0.46 -9.93
N ALA A 135 -1.13 0.46 -8.69
CA ALA A 135 0.22 0.92 -8.38
C ALA A 135 1.28 0.15 -9.17
N GLN A 136 1.16 -1.18 -9.26
CA GLN A 136 2.03 -2.00 -10.11
C GLN A 136 1.94 -1.59 -11.58
N GLU A 137 0.73 -1.45 -12.13
CA GLU A 137 0.53 -1.07 -13.54
C GLU A 137 1.15 0.29 -13.86
N VAL A 138 0.96 1.29 -13.01
CA VAL A 138 1.46 2.65 -13.27
C VAL A 138 2.96 2.75 -13.11
N VAL A 139 3.57 2.00 -12.19
CA VAL A 139 5.03 1.92 -12.05
C VAL A 139 5.66 1.29 -13.30
N MET A 140 5.04 0.24 -13.84
CA MET A 140 5.54 -0.46 -15.03
C MET A 140 5.31 0.35 -16.32
N SER A 141 4.13 0.94 -16.48
CA SER A 141 3.78 1.69 -17.70
C SER A 141 4.31 3.13 -17.71
N ARG A 142 4.60 3.70 -16.53
CA ARG A 142 4.99 5.10 -16.32
C ARG A 142 3.99 6.10 -16.89
N ASP A 143 2.71 5.71 -16.95
CA ASP A 143 1.63 6.49 -17.53
C ASP A 143 1.03 7.47 -16.50
N PRO A 144 1.22 8.80 -16.66
CA PRO A 144 0.71 9.77 -15.71
C PRO A 144 -0.82 9.88 -15.71
N GLU A 145 -1.51 9.55 -16.81
CA GLU A 145 -2.97 9.58 -16.87
C GLU A 145 -3.57 8.43 -16.06
N LYS A 146 -2.97 7.24 -16.16
CA LYS A 146 -3.35 6.10 -15.32
C LYS A 146 -3.05 6.36 -13.85
N ALA A 147 -1.89 6.93 -13.55
CA ALA A 147 -1.51 7.28 -12.19
C ALA A 147 -2.48 8.29 -11.55
N ALA A 148 -3.03 9.22 -12.32
CA ALA A 148 -4.01 10.18 -11.81
C ALA A 148 -5.32 9.51 -11.32
N ARG A 149 -5.68 8.35 -11.89
CA ARG A 149 -6.92 7.62 -11.54
C ARG A 149 -6.83 6.86 -10.21
N ILE A 150 -5.65 6.52 -9.73
CA ILE A 150 -5.47 5.83 -8.43
C ILE A 150 -6.07 6.65 -7.28
N ARG A 151 -6.07 7.98 -7.39
CA ARG A 151 -6.70 8.85 -6.41
C ARG A 151 -8.23 8.69 -6.39
N GLU A 152 -8.86 8.49 -7.54
CA GLU A 152 -10.30 8.25 -7.63
C GLU A 152 -10.66 6.86 -7.06
N GLU A 153 -9.76 5.88 -7.19
CA GLU A 153 -9.92 4.56 -6.57
C GLU A 153 -9.81 4.61 -5.04
N ASP A 154 -8.97 5.51 -4.50
CA ASP A 154 -8.80 5.74 -3.06
C ASP A 154 -10.04 6.38 -2.40
N ASP A 155 -10.86 7.14 -3.13
CA ASP A 155 -12.11 7.71 -2.60
C ASP A 155 -13.05 6.63 -2.01
N ALA A 156 -13.03 5.42 -2.59
CA ALA A 156 -13.79 4.29 -2.07
C ALA A 156 -13.26 3.82 -0.70
N MET A 157 -11.93 3.84 -0.50
CA MET A 157 -11.32 3.50 0.79
C MET A 157 -11.69 4.52 1.86
N ASP A 158 -11.64 5.81 1.52
CA ASP A 158 -12.02 6.92 2.40
C ASP A 158 -13.48 6.83 2.84
N ASP A 159 -14.38 6.53 1.91
CA ASP A 159 -15.79 6.33 2.20
C ASP A 159 -15.97 5.17 3.19
N LEU A 160 -15.35 4.00 2.94
CA LEU A 160 -15.43 2.85 3.84
C LEU A 160 -14.89 3.18 5.24
N HIS A 161 -13.76 3.87 5.31
CA HIS A 161 -13.14 4.29 6.56
C HIS A 161 -14.05 5.25 7.35
N ARG A 162 -14.67 6.25 6.68
CA ARG A 162 -15.65 7.16 7.31
C ARG A 162 -16.89 6.42 7.82
N HIS A 163 -17.40 5.44 7.07
CA HIS A 163 -18.54 4.64 7.50
C HIS A 163 -18.19 3.79 8.74
N LEU A 164 -17.01 3.18 8.79
CA LEU A 164 -16.55 2.44 9.98
C LEU A 164 -16.54 3.32 11.24
N PHE A 165 -16.09 4.56 11.14
CA PHE A 165 -16.15 5.51 12.27
C PHE A 165 -17.58 5.80 12.71
N SER A 166 -18.51 5.92 11.77
CA SER A 166 -19.93 6.13 12.09
C SER A 166 -20.52 4.93 12.85
N VAL A 167 -20.17 3.70 12.45
CA VAL A 167 -20.58 2.48 13.16
C VAL A 167 -19.99 2.42 14.58
N LEU A 168 -18.73 2.83 14.75
CA LEU A 168 -18.06 2.83 16.05
C LEU A 168 -18.60 3.89 17.03
N MET A 169 -19.10 5.00 16.52
CA MET A 169 -19.69 6.09 17.31
C MET A 169 -21.17 5.89 17.62
N ASP A 170 -21.79 4.85 17.06
CA ASP A 170 -23.17 4.50 17.36
C ASP A 170 -23.33 4.19 18.86
N ARG A 171 -24.37 4.75 19.48
CA ARG A 171 -24.69 4.52 20.89
C ARG A 171 -25.02 3.06 21.19
N GLU A 172 -25.41 2.31 20.16
CA GLU A 172 -25.74 0.89 20.23
C GLU A 172 -24.52 -0.04 20.09
N TRP A 173 -23.28 0.50 20.03
CA TRP A 173 -22.06 -0.32 20.00
C TRP A 173 -21.92 -1.20 21.25
N LYS A 174 -22.21 -2.49 21.09
CA LYS A 174 -22.30 -3.48 22.18
C LYS A 174 -21.08 -4.40 22.32
N TYR A 175 -20.07 -4.25 21.46
CA TYR A 175 -18.91 -5.17 21.40
C TYR A 175 -17.76 -4.82 22.34
N GLY A 176 -17.89 -3.71 23.07
CA GLY A 176 -16.90 -3.24 24.03
C GLY A 176 -15.70 -2.52 23.40
N VAL A 177 -14.86 -1.98 24.27
CA VAL A 177 -13.73 -1.10 23.90
C VAL A 177 -12.66 -1.84 23.11
N ALA A 178 -12.38 -3.09 23.47
CA ALA A 178 -11.31 -3.86 22.83
C ALA A 178 -11.60 -4.14 21.34
N ALA A 179 -12.87 -4.38 20.98
CA ALA A 179 -13.29 -4.54 19.59
C ALA A 179 -13.26 -3.19 18.86
N ALA A 180 -13.70 -2.10 19.50
CA ALA A 180 -13.65 -0.77 18.91
C ALA A 180 -12.21 -0.35 18.55
N VAL A 181 -11.24 -0.65 19.42
CA VAL A 181 -9.81 -0.38 19.16
C VAL A 181 -9.29 -1.19 17.98
N ASP A 182 -9.63 -2.48 17.89
CA ASP A 182 -9.20 -3.32 16.77
C ASP A 182 -9.77 -2.81 15.45
N VAL A 183 -11.09 -2.51 15.39
CA VAL A 183 -11.74 -1.96 14.20
C VAL A 183 -11.11 -0.63 13.79
N THR A 184 -10.86 0.26 14.75
CA THR A 184 -10.21 1.56 14.47
C THR A 184 -8.82 1.38 13.89
N LEU A 185 -7.99 0.52 14.50
CA LEU A 185 -6.62 0.29 14.04
C LEU A 185 -6.59 -0.38 12.67
N LEU A 186 -7.42 -1.39 12.46
CA LEU A 186 -7.54 -2.08 11.18
C LEU A 186 -7.99 -1.12 10.09
N GLY A 187 -9.05 -0.35 10.31
CA GLY A 187 -9.54 0.65 9.36
C GLY A 187 -8.45 1.65 8.98
N ARG A 188 -7.69 2.13 9.96
CA ARG A 188 -6.55 3.02 9.72
C ARG A 188 -5.43 2.37 8.91
N PHE A 189 -5.20 1.06 9.05
CA PHE A 189 -4.16 0.39 8.26
C PHE A 189 -4.54 0.25 6.79
N TYR A 190 -5.82 0.02 6.47
CA TYR A 190 -6.29 -0.01 5.09
C TYR A 190 -6.27 1.39 4.45
N GLU A 191 -6.72 2.44 5.16
CA GLU A 191 -6.62 3.82 4.67
C GLU A 191 -5.17 4.22 4.39
N ARG A 192 -4.27 3.96 5.33
CA ARG A 192 -2.84 4.24 5.11
C ARG A 192 -2.20 3.42 3.99
N PHE A 193 -2.72 2.22 3.71
CA PHE A 193 -2.24 1.44 2.58
C PHE A 193 -2.60 2.16 1.28
N ALA A 194 -3.82 2.66 1.19
CA ALA A 194 -4.31 3.40 0.05
C ALA A 194 -3.57 4.74 -0.12
N ASP A 195 -3.32 5.48 0.96
CA ASP A 195 -2.48 6.69 0.94
C ASP A 195 -1.10 6.43 0.33
N HIS A 196 -0.44 5.32 0.69
CA HIS A 196 0.88 4.99 0.15
C HIS A 196 0.81 4.57 -1.33
N ALA A 197 -0.28 3.93 -1.77
CA ALA A 197 -0.51 3.67 -3.20
C ALA A 197 -0.70 4.98 -3.99
N VAL A 198 -1.40 5.96 -3.43
CA VAL A 198 -1.53 7.31 -4.00
C VAL A 198 -0.17 8.01 -4.06
N GLU A 199 0.67 7.93 -3.02
CA GLU A 199 2.02 8.48 -3.06
C GLU A 199 2.86 7.87 -4.18
N VAL A 200 2.81 6.55 -4.38
CA VAL A 200 3.46 5.88 -5.53
C VAL A 200 2.98 6.47 -6.86
N ALA A 201 1.67 6.65 -7.03
CA ALA A 201 1.09 7.25 -8.22
C ALA A 201 1.57 8.70 -8.45
N ARG A 202 1.63 9.52 -7.40
CA ARG A 202 2.14 10.89 -7.46
C ARG A 202 3.61 10.93 -7.91
N ARG A 203 4.43 9.95 -7.48
CA ARG A 203 5.82 9.83 -7.94
C ARG A 203 5.90 9.49 -9.42
N VAL A 204 5.04 8.62 -9.94
CA VAL A 204 4.97 8.32 -11.39
C VAL A 204 4.62 9.58 -12.19
N ILE A 205 3.64 10.38 -11.74
CA ILE A 205 3.29 11.65 -12.39
C ILE A 205 4.47 12.61 -12.38
N PHE A 206 5.18 12.71 -11.26
CA PHE A 206 6.38 13.55 -11.16
C PHE A 206 7.52 13.08 -12.07
N GLN A 207 7.74 11.76 -12.20
CA GLN A 207 8.73 11.20 -13.13
C GLN A 207 8.44 11.64 -14.57
N ALA A 208 7.18 11.54 -15.00
CA ALA A 208 6.76 11.89 -16.36
C ALA A 208 6.77 13.41 -16.61
N THR A 209 6.16 14.19 -15.70
CA THR A 209 5.83 15.61 -15.95
C THR A 209 6.82 16.58 -15.31
N GLY A 210 7.52 16.18 -14.25
CA GLY A 210 8.34 17.07 -13.42
C GLY A 210 7.58 17.91 -12.42
N LYS A 211 6.27 17.70 -12.27
CA LYS A 211 5.43 18.40 -11.31
C LYS A 211 4.71 17.37 -10.45
N LEU A 212 4.65 17.63 -9.14
CA LEU A 212 3.76 16.88 -8.28
C LEU A 212 2.33 17.36 -8.52
N PRO A 213 1.32 16.46 -8.52
CA PRO A 213 -0.08 16.86 -8.50
C PRO A 213 -0.35 17.77 -7.29
N GLU A 214 -1.18 18.80 -7.48
CA GLU A 214 -1.67 19.62 -6.38
C GLU A 214 -2.44 18.75 -5.39
N GLU A 215 -2.21 18.96 -4.10
CA GLU A 215 -3.04 18.37 -3.05
C GLU A 215 -4.35 19.13 -3.02
N GLU A 216 -5.40 18.55 -3.60
CA GLU A 216 -6.75 18.93 -3.18
C GLU A 216 -6.85 18.51 -1.71
N THR A 217 -6.89 19.50 -0.82
CA THR A 217 -7.09 19.26 0.60
C THR A 217 -8.40 18.50 0.78
N LYS A 218 -8.32 17.19 1.03
CA LYS A 218 -9.45 16.42 1.55
C LYS A 218 -9.95 17.13 2.80
N PRO A 219 -11.25 17.45 2.93
CA PRO A 219 -11.77 18.03 4.17
C PRO A 219 -11.39 17.10 5.30
N THR A 220 -10.66 17.63 6.29
CA THR A 220 -10.22 16.87 7.45
C THR A 220 -11.46 16.29 8.12
N SER A 221 -11.58 14.96 8.13
CA SER A 221 -12.63 14.26 8.88
C SER A 221 -12.50 14.64 10.35
N GLN A 222 -13.33 15.59 10.80
CA GLN A 222 -13.49 15.98 12.19
C GLN A 222 -14.34 14.96 12.94
#